data_AF-A0A933WMP4-F1
#
_entry.id   AF-A0A933WMP4-F1
#
_cell.length_a   1.000
_cell.length_b   1.000
_cell.length_c   1.000
_cell.angle_alpha   90.00
_cell.angle_beta   90.00
_cell.angle_gamma   90.00
#
_symmetry.space_group_name_H-M   'P 1'
#
loop_
_entity.id
_entity.type
_entity.pdbx_description
1 polymer ?
#
loop_
_entity_poly.entity_id
_entity_poly.type
_entity_poly.pdbx_seq_one_letter_code
_entity_poly.pdbx_strand_id
1 'polypeptide(L)'
;MRYIISTSIIVLSMLMFHLTDALQTKDCTICHLSHNGGSVKKPLTELCVTCHKERIQEGEHVVDIIPKYQVPQNLPLTKDGKLTCITCHDQHSKEPVMLRLEPMTLCNSCHKK
;
A
#
# COMPACT_ATOMS: atom_id res chain seq x y z
N MET A 1 32.47 -15.27 44.65
CA MET A 1 31.10 -15.60 44.21
C MET A 1 30.99 -15.28 42.72
N ARG A 2 31.39 -16.23 41.85
CA ARG A 2 31.38 -16.06 40.39
C ARG A 2 30.17 -16.83 39.88
N TYR A 3 29.12 -16.11 39.47
CA TYR A 3 27.97 -16.69 38.79
C TYR A 3 28.45 -17.15 37.41
N ILE A 4 28.63 -18.46 37.25
CA ILE A 4 28.77 -19.09 35.93
C ILE A 4 27.35 -19.13 35.37
N ILE A 5 26.94 -18.03 34.73
CA ILE A 5 25.68 -18.01 33.97
C ILE A 5 25.97 -18.80 32.69
N SER A 6 25.40 -20.00 32.64
CA SER A 6 25.54 -20.95 31.53
C SER A 6 25.34 -20.25 30.18
N THR A 7 26.30 -20.42 29.27
CA THR A 7 26.24 -19.93 27.88
C THR A 7 24.97 -20.39 27.15
N SER A 8 24.32 -21.44 27.64
CA SER A 8 23.02 -21.93 27.14
C SER A 8 21.86 -20.94 27.31
N ILE A 9 21.91 -20.05 28.31
CA ILE A 9 20.83 -19.06 28.56
C ILE A 9 20.90 -17.91 27.54
N ILE A 10 22.11 -17.52 27.12
CA ILE A 10 22.33 -16.42 26.18
C ILE A 10 21.85 -16.82 24.77
N VAL A 11 22.09 -18.07 24.35
CA VAL A 11 21.61 -18.57 23.06
C VAL A 11 20.08 -18.64 23.00
N LEU A 12 19.43 -18.98 24.13
CA LEU A 12 17.96 -18.99 24.22
C LEU A 12 17.36 -17.58 24.09
N SER A 13 18.07 -16.55 24.61
CA SER A 13 17.66 -15.14 24.47
C SER A 13 17.87 -14.58 23.07
N MET A 14 18.87 -15.07 22.32
CA MET A 14 19.09 -14.66 20.92
C MET A 14 18.10 -15.30 19.94
N LEU A 15 17.55 -16.47 20.27
CA LEU A 15 16.50 -17.12 19.46
C LEU A 15 15.14 -16.39 19.55
N MET A 16 14.89 -15.64 20.62
CA MET A 16 13.66 -14.86 20.80
C MET A 16 13.66 -13.53 20.03
N PHE A 17 14.82 -13.09 19.52
CA PHE A 17 14.96 -11.80 18.80
C PHE A 17 14.90 -11.92 17.27
N HIS A 18 14.87 -13.14 16.71
CA HIS A 18 14.83 -13.35 15.26
C HIS A 18 13.42 -13.72 14.73
N LEU A 19 12.41 -13.72 15.60
CA LEU A 19 11.02 -14.11 15.29
C LEU A 19 10.03 -12.94 15.39
N THR A 20 10.46 -11.70 15.18
CA THR A 20 9.49 -10.65 14.86
C THR A 20 9.02 -10.87 13.42
N ASP A 21 7.90 -11.57 13.31
CA ASP A 21 6.94 -11.74 12.22
C ASP A 21 6.65 -10.44 11.41
N ALA A 22 7.67 -9.81 10.84
CA ALA A 22 7.54 -8.50 10.20
C ALA A 22 6.84 -8.52 8.82
N LEU A 23 6.18 -9.61 8.43
CA LEU A 23 5.46 -9.70 7.15
C LEU A 23 4.12 -10.45 7.24
N GLN A 24 3.39 -10.32 8.35
CA GLN A 24 1.95 -10.61 8.35
C GLN A 24 1.16 -9.58 9.17
N THR A 25 1.39 -8.31 8.90
CA THR A 25 0.64 -7.22 9.52
C THR A 25 -0.79 -7.17 8.95
N LYS A 26 -1.73 -7.86 9.61
CA LYS A 26 -3.17 -7.51 9.56
C LYS A 26 -3.45 -6.22 10.34
N ASP A 27 -2.50 -5.30 10.37
CA ASP A 27 -2.64 -4.03 11.06
C ASP A 27 -3.23 -3.01 10.10
N CYS A 28 -4.55 -2.92 10.11
CA CYS A 28 -5.29 -1.93 9.32
C CYS A 28 -4.89 -0.48 9.68
N THR A 29 -4.32 -0.27 10.87
CA THR A 29 -3.91 1.06 11.33
C THR A 29 -2.65 1.58 10.65
N ILE A 30 -1.95 0.77 9.86
CA ILE A 30 -0.85 1.26 9.01
C ILE A 30 -1.37 2.36 8.06
N CYS A 31 -2.56 2.16 7.51
CA CYS A 31 -3.20 3.09 6.59
C CYS A 31 -4.35 3.89 7.22
N HIS A 32 -5.19 3.23 8.02
CA HIS A 32 -6.39 3.82 8.60
C HIS A 32 -6.15 4.43 10.00
N LEU A 33 -7.01 5.36 10.40
CA LEU A 33 -7.01 5.93 11.76
C LEU A 33 -7.47 4.92 12.82
N SER A 34 -8.22 3.89 12.43
CA SER A 34 -8.75 2.86 13.33
C SER A 34 -8.84 1.49 12.66
N HIS A 35 -8.95 0.43 13.45
CA HIS A 35 -8.92 -0.96 12.95
C HIS A 35 -10.15 -1.34 12.11
N ASN A 36 -11.29 -0.74 12.39
CA ASN A 36 -12.56 -0.94 11.70
C ASN A 36 -12.68 -0.21 10.34
N GLY A 37 -11.55 0.28 9.80
CA GLY A 37 -11.53 1.04 8.55
C GLY A 37 -12.05 2.47 8.72
N GLY A 38 -12.25 3.17 7.61
CA GLY A 38 -12.68 4.56 7.58
C GLY A 38 -11.59 5.50 7.08
N SER A 39 -11.45 6.66 7.71
CA SER A 39 -10.49 7.69 7.31
C SER A 39 -9.05 7.19 7.36
N VAL A 40 -8.25 7.64 6.40
CA VAL A 40 -6.81 7.33 6.30
C VAL A 40 -5.96 8.35 7.04
N LYS A 41 -4.77 7.94 7.48
CA LYS A 41 -3.83 8.76 8.29
C LYS A 41 -3.25 9.96 7.54
N LYS A 42 -3.18 9.88 6.21
CA LYS A 42 -2.54 10.86 5.32
C LYS A 42 -3.33 10.97 4.02
N PRO A 43 -3.15 12.03 3.22
CA PRO A 43 -3.59 12.05 1.83
C PRO A 43 -3.11 10.79 1.08
N LEU A 44 -3.91 10.29 0.13
CA LEU A 44 -3.71 8.98 -0.48
C LEU A 44 -2.31 8.80 -1.07
N THR A 45 -1.85 9.73 -1.91
CA THR A 45 -0.53 9.63 -2.54
C THR A 45 0.59 9.66 -1.50
N GLU A 46 0.52 10.57 -0.52
CA GLU A 46 1.50 10.65 0.57
C GLU A 46 1.56 9.35 1.38
N LEU A 47 0.40 8.73 1.63
CA LEU A 47 0.32 7.45 2.30
C LEU A 47 1.00 6.34 1.48
N CYS A 48 0.68 6.23 0.20
CA CYS A 48 1.24 5.21 -0.68
C CYS A 48 2.77 5.32 -0.79
N VAL A 49 3.30 6.53 -0.98
CA VAL A 49 4.74 6.76 -1.17
C VAL A 49 5.54 6.73 0.12
N THR A 50 4.89 6.60 1.28
CA THR A 50 5.60 6.31 2.54
C THR A 50 6.43 5.03 2.40
N CYS A 51 5.89 4.03 1.69
CA CYS A 51 6.58 2.79 1.34
C CYS A 51 6.99 2.74 -0.14
N HIS A 52 6.14 3.19 -1.06
CA HIS A 52 6.38 3.14 -2.51
C HIS A 52 7.04 4.42 -3.06
N LYS A 53 8.17 4.81 -2.46
CA LYS A 53 8.86 6.09 -2.76
C LYS A 53 9.21 6.29 -4.23
N GLU A 54 9.42 5.21 -4.95
CA GLU A 54 9.86 5.24 -6.36
C GLU A 54 8.69 5.39 -7.35
N ARG A 55 7.43 5.27 -6.90
CA ARG A 55 6.24 5.29 -7.77
C ARG A 55 5.72 6.70 -8.10
N ILE A 56 6.59 7.69 -8.00
CA ILE A 56 6.35 9.10 -8.35
C ILE A 56 7.49 9.69 -9.19
N GLN A 57 8.33 8.83 -9.77
CA GLN A 57 9.42 9.24 -10.64
C GLN A 57 8.95 9.47 -12.08
N GLU A 58 9.82 10.06 -12.90
CA GLU A 58 9.57 10.21 -14.33
C GLU A 58 9.37 8.86 -15.00
N GLY A 59 8.33 8.74 -15.83
CA GLY A 59 7.93 7.49 -16.48
C GLY A 59 6.87 6.68 -15.73
N GLU A 60 6.59 6.98 -14.46
CA GLU A 60 5.44 6.43 -13.74
C GLU A 60 4.13 7.10 -14.20
N HIS A 61 3.02 6.38 -14.08
CA HIS A 61 1.72 6.94 -14.47
C HIS A 61 1.31 8.05 -13.50
N VAL A 62 0.82 9.16 -14.07
CA VAL A 62 0.43 10.36 -13.31
C VAL A 62 -0.74 10.08 -12.35
N VAL A 63 -0.71 10.73 -11.19
CA VAL A 63 -1.76 10.74 -10.16
C VAL A 63 -1.93 12.16 -9.59
N ASP A 64 -2.96 12.36 -8.76
CA ASP A 64 -3.37 13.64 -8.17
C ASP A 64 -3.78 14.71 -9.18
N ILE A 65 -4.24 14.28 -10.35
CA ILE A 65 -4.74 15.14 -11.41
C ILE A 65 -6.27 15.01 -11.55
N ILE A 66 -6.91 16.08 -12.01
CA ILE A 66 -8.28 15.99 -12.53
C ILE A 66 -8.16 15.52 -13.99
N PRO A 67 -8.64 14.32 -14.33
CA PRO A 67 -8.52 13.79 -15.69
C PRO A 67 -9.34 14.65 -16.66
N LYS A 68 -8.77 14.89 -17.86
CA LYS A 68 -9.44 15.67 -18.92
C LYS A 68 -10.53 14.88 -19.66
N TYR A 69 -10.46 13.56 -19.57
CA TYR A 69 -11.39 12.65 -20.24
C TYR A 69 -12.29 11.98 -19.21
N GLN A 70 -13.44 11.49 -19.68
CA GLN A 70 -14.38 10.74 -18.86
C GLN A 70 -13.72 9.44 -18.39
N VAL A 71 -13.46 9.35 -17.08
CA VAL A 71 -13.03 8.10 -16.46
C VAL A 71 -14.22 7.15 -16.33
N PRO A 72 -14.08 5.86 -16.70
CA PRO A 72 -15.12 4.86 -16.52
C PRO A 72 -15.64 4.80 -15.08
N GLN A 73 -16.96 4.60 -14.92
CA GLN A 73 -17.61 4.63 -13.60
C GLN A 73 -17.10 3.57 -12.62
N ASN A 74 -16.52 2.47 -13.13
CA ASN A 74 -15.95 1.40 -12.31
C ASN A 74 -14.52 1.72 -11.81
N LEU A 75 -13.94 2.85 -12.20
CA LEU A 75 -12.66 3.34 -11.69
C LEU A 75 -12.93 4.56 -10.80
N PRO A 76 -12.71 4.45 -9.48
CA PRO A 76 -13.11 5.50 -8.56
C PRO A 76 -12.20 6.72 -8.67
N LEU A 77 -12.82 7.90 -8.70
CA LEU A 77 -12.14 9.17 -8.47
C LEU A 77 -12.40 9.62 -7.03
N THR A 78 -11.57 10.52 -6.53
CA THR A 78 -11.84 11.20 -5.26
C THR A 78 -13.11 12.06 -5.36
N LYS A 79 -13.62 12.53 -4.23
CA LYS A 79 -14.83 13.40 -4.20
C LYS A 79 -14.66 14.69 -4.99
N ASP A 80 -13.43 15.21 -5.07
CA ASP A 80 -13.05 16.37 -5.88
C ASP A 80 -12.67 16.00 -7.33
N GLY A 81 -12.92 14.76 -7.76
CA GLY A 81 -12.75 14.31 -9.13
C GLY A 81 -11.31 13.99 -9.53
N LYS A 82 -10.39 13.79 -8.59
CA LYS A 82 -9.00 13.46 -8.89
C LYS A 82 -8.80 11.96 -9.11
N LEU A 83 -7.94 11.66 -10.07
CA LEU A 83 -7.36 10.34 -10.28
C LEU A 83 -6.21 10.16 -9.29
N THR A 84 -6.18 9.04 -8.58
CA THR A 84 -5.16 8.72 -7.57
C THR A 84 -4.70 7.27 -7.73
N CYS A 85 -3.76 6.82 -6.90
CA CYS A 85 -3.30 5.43 -6.92
C CYS A 85 -4.47 4.41 -6.81
N ILE A 86 -5.48 4.72 -6.00
CA ILE A 86 -6.62 3.81 -5.74
C ILE A 86 -7.66 3.78 -6.88
N THR A 87 -7.54 4.67 -7.86
CA THR A 87 -8.37 4.64 -9.08
C THR A 87 -8.09 3.36 -9.85
N CYS A 88 -6.83 2.92 -9.88
CA CYS A 88 -6.37 1.73 -10.59
C CYS A 88 -6.12 0.55 -9.63
N HIS A 89 -5.64 0.84 -8.42
CA HIS A 89 -5.34 -0.16 -7.40
C HIS A 89 -6.45 -0.28 -6.36
N ASP A 90 -6.69 -1.50 -5.90
CA ASP A 90 -7.53 -1.80 -4.75
C ASP A 90 -6.69 -2.51 -3.70
N GLN A 91 -6.21 -1.75 -2.73
CA GLN A 91 -5.34 -2.24 -1.65
C GLN A 91 -5.97 -3.33 -0.76
N HIS A 92 -7.27 -3.60 -0.91
CA HIS A 92 -7.95 -4.70 -0.23
C HIS A 92 -8.22 -5.90 -1.15
N SER A 93 -7.92 -5.77 -2.44
CA SER A 93 -8.03 -6.86 -3.41
C SER A 93 -6.96 -7.92 -3.21
N LYS A 94 -7.28 -9.14 -3.65
CA LYS A 94 -6.35 -10.27 -3.71
C LYS A 94 -5.72 -10.44 -5.11
N GLU A 95 -6.08 -9.58 -6.06
CA GLU A 95 -5.56 -9.64 -7.42
C GLU A 95 -4.07 -9.28 -7.48
N PRO A 96 -3.32 -9.82 -8.47
CA PRO A 96 -1.92 -9.47 -8.68
C PRO A 96 -1.72 -7.96 -8.82
N VAL A 97 -0.77 -7.42 -8.04
CA VAL A 97 -0.48 -5.97 -7.99
C VAL A 97 -1.73 -5.14 -7.63
N MET A 98 -2.78 -5.77 -7.10
CA MET A 98 -4.00 -5.14 -6.64
C MET A 98 -4.75 -4.35 -7.73
N LEU A 99 -4.61 -4.69 -9.01
CA LEU A 99 -5.29 -3.94 -10.07
C LEU A 99 -6.80 -4.22 -10.08
N ARG A 100 -7.59 -3.17 -10.37
CA ARG A 100 -9.06 -3.26 -10.53
C ARG A 100 -9.48 -3.92 -11.85
N LEU A 101 -8.59 -3.92 -12.84
CA LEU A 101 -8.80 -4.46 -14.18
C LEU A 101 -7.48 -5.07 -14.69
N GLU A 102 -7.57 -5.98 -15.66
CA GLU A 102 -6.40 -6.47 -16.39
C GLU A 102 -5.59 -5.31 -17.00
N PRO A 103 -4.24 -5.35 -16.97
CA PRO A 103 -3.40 -4.17 -17.24
C PRO A 103 -3.70 -3.47 -18.58
N MET A 104 -3.81 -4.23 -19.67
CA MET A 104 -4.06 -3.65 -20.99
C MET A 104 -5.47 -3.07 -21.11
N THR A 105 -6.45 -3.75 -20.51
CA THR A 105 -7.84 -3.26 -20.43
C THR A 105 -7.92 -1.97 -19.63
N LEU A 106 -7.17 -1.86 -18.54
CA LEU A 106 -7.09 -0.66 -17.71
C LEU A 106 -6.50 0.53 -18.49
N CYS A 107 -5.36 0.34 -19.15
CA CYS A 107 -4.75 1.41 -19.95
C CYS A 107 -5.70 1.91 -21.06
N ASN A 108 -6.32 0.98 -21.77
CA ASN A 108 -7.25 1.29 -22.87
C ASN A 108 -8.59 1.87 -22.40
N SER A 109 -8.87 1.82 -21.10
CA SER A 109 -10.09 2.42 -20.54
C SER A 109 -10.06 3.96 -20.63
N CYS A 110 -8.87 4.56 -20.64
CA CYS A 110 -8.65 6.00 -20.81
C CYS A 110 -7.86 6.35 -22.08
N HIS A 111 -6.85 5.54 -22.46
CA HIS A 111 -6.01 5.74 -23.64
C HIS A 111 -6.50 4.93 -24.84
N LYS A 112 -7.73 5.23 -25.30
CA LYS A 112 -8.25 4.63 -26.53
C LYS A 112 -7.38 5.07 -27.71
N LYS A 113 -6.98 4.11 -28.53
CA LYS A 113 -6.36 4.38 -29.84
C LYS A 113 -7.40 4.89 -30.83
#